data_AF-A0A920UHN6-F1
#
_entry.id   AF-A0A920UHN6-F1
#
_cell.length_a   1.000
_cell.length_b   1.000
_cell.length_c   1.000
_cell.angle_alpha   90.00
_cell.angle_beta   90.00
_cell.angle_gamma   90.00
#
_symmetry.space_group_name_H-M   'P 1'
#
loop_
_entity.id
_entity.type
_entity.pdbx_description
1 polymer ?
#
loop_
_entity_poly.entity_id
_entity_poly.type
_entity_poly.pdbx_seq_one_letter_code
_entity_poly.pdbx_strand_id
1 'polypeptide(L)'
;MTVQTFCPRGAKPGEVMSALRNQTIEHYSYPSSISRAARTLNGNVILFLIPMFLIALVILLNNIGDNFAFLTAKPIVYANMLPVSLIDLLFLPAALFAIFNAYKAMSNFIKGLKEQYPPQEDGESFLMAIKGTIKDVLSHVEFKKCSTNKRRSISHKLMMYGFIGLFITTNSVFVLIGCTNLVLMLKTTPLPFFHPVKIFGEM
;
A
#
# COMPACT_ATOMS: atom_id res chain seq x y z
N MET A 1 24.35 8.59 16.70
CA MET A 1 24.95 9.64 15.84
C MET A 1 24.72 9.21 14.41
N THR A 2 24.13 10.05 13.56
CA THR A 2 23.90 9.69 12.15
C THR A 2 25.11 10.06 11.31
N VAL A 3 25.43 9.24 10.30
CA VAL A 3 26.57 9.41 9.37
C VAL A 3 26.63 10.80 8.70
N GLN A 4 25.55 11.58 8.76
CA GLN A 4 25.52 12.98 8.29
C GLN A 4 26.48 13.91 9.06
N THR A 5 26.80 13.65 10.32
CA THR A 5 27.64 14.57 11.14
C THR A 5 29.14 14.30 11.03
N PHE A 6 29.56 13.18 10.43
CA PHE A 6 30.97 12.75 10.37
C PHE A 6 31.56 12.71 8.95
N CYS A 7 30.89 13.29 7.94
CA CYS A 7 31.52 13.39 6.63
C CYS A 7 32.48 14.60 6.60
N PRO A 8 33.82 14.39 6.57
CA PRO A 8 34.79 15.50 6.52
C PRO A 8 34.69 16.32 5.23
N ARG A 9 33.94 15.83 4.24
CA ARG A 9 33.67 16.50 2.96
C ARG A 9 32.30 17.21 2.94
N GLY A 10 31.58 17.29 4.06
CA GLY A 10 30.26 17.93 4.12
C GLY A 10 29.18 17.24 3.28
N ALA A 11 29.43 16.03 2.78
CA ALA A 11 28.46 15.30 1.98
C ALA A 11 27.29 14.86 2.87
N LYS A 12 26.07 14.99 2.35
CA LYS A 12 24.84 14.55 3.00
C LYS A 12 24.40 13.19 2.43
N PRO A 13 24.97 12.06 2.89
CA PRO A 13 24.70 10.74 2.30
C PRO A 13 23.22 10.35 2.36
N GLY A 14 22.48 10.85 3.35
CA GLY A 14 21.04 10.62 3.44
C GLY A 14 20.25 11.23 2.27
N GLU A 15 20.63 12.43 1.82
CA GLU A 15 19.99 13.08 0.67
C GLU A 15 20.34 12.34 -0.64
N VAL A 16 21.59 11.89 -0.79
CA VAL A 16 22.04 11.11 -1.94
C VAL A 16 21.27 9.78 -2.05
N MET A 17 21.16 9.03 -0.95
CA MET A 17 20.41 7.76 -0.95
C MET A 17 18.92 7.97 -1.22
N SER A 18 18.35 9.07 -0.74
CA SER A 18 16.96 9.41 -1.04
C SER A 18 16.76 9.80 -2.51
N ALA A 19 17.69 10.56 -3.10
CA ALA A 19 17.66 10.93 -4.51
C ALA A 19 17.84 9.70 -5.41
N LEU A 20 18.78 8.81 -5.08
CA LEU A 20 19.02 7.55 -5.80
C LEU A 20 17.77 6.67 -5.76
N ARG A 21 17.14 6.51 -4.59
CA ARG A 21 15.88 5.75 -4.47
C ARG A 21 14.80 6.30 -5.39
N ASN A 22 14.61 7.62 -5.42
CA ASN A 22 13.60 8.24 -6.27
C ASN A 22 13.89 8.02 -7.76
N GLN A 23 15.17 8.08 -8.16
CA GLN A 23 15.59 7.81 -9.52
C GLN A 23 15.39 6.34 -9.92
N THR A 24 15.74 5.41 -9.03
CA THR A 24 15.51 3.97 -9.23
C THR A 24 14.02 3.67 -9.37
N ILE A 25 13.17 4.25 -8.51
CA ILE A 25 11.71 4.09 -8.63
C ILE A 25 11.22 4.62 -9.99
N GLU A 26 11.65 5.81 -10.39
CA GLU A 26 11.23 6.39 -11.68
C GLU A 26 11.64 5.52 -12.89
N HIS A 27 12.85 4.96 -12.85
CA HIS A 27 13.39 4.13 -13.93
C HIS A 27 12.70 2.76 -14.01
N TYR A 28 12.44 2.11 -12.88
CA TYR A 28 11.93 0.73 -12.87
C TYR A 28 10.41 0.64 -12.76
N SER A 29 9.72 1.66 -12.24
CA SER A 29 8.25 1.68 -12.16
C SER A 29 7.59 1.91 -13.50
N TYR A 30 6.45 1.25 -13.70
CA TYR A 30 5.59 1.42 -14.86
C TYR A 30 4.24 2.00 -14.44
N PRO A 31 3.65 2.91 -15.22
CA PRO A 31 4.30 3.77 -16.21
C PRO A 31 5.18 4.85 -15.53
N SER A 32 6.31 5.18 -16.15
CA SER A 32 7.27 6.17 -15.63
C SER A 32 6.70 7.58 -15.52
N SER A 33 5.67 7.91 -16.30
CA SER A 33 4.95 9.18 -16.22
C SER A 33 4.25 9.38 -14.88
N ILE A 34 3.66 8.31 -14.31
CA ILE A 34 2.95 8.39 -13.02
C ILE A 34 3.97 8.55 -11.88
N SER A 35 5.06 7.78 -11.90
CA SER A 35 6.11 7.88 -10.89
C SER A 35 6.82 9.24 -10.93
N ARG A 36 7.03 9.82 -12.12
CA ARG A 36 7.54 11.19 -12.28
C ARG A 36 6.56 12.24 -11.75
N ALA A 37 5.26 12.11 -12.04
CA ALA A 37 4.24 13.03 -11.54
C ALA A 37 4.18 13.03 -10.01
N ALA A 38 4.25 11.84 -9.38
CA ALA A 38 4.21 11.67 -7.92
C ALA A 38 5.37 12.35 -7.17
N ARG A 39 6.49 12.66 -7.85
CA ARG A 39 7.63 13.38 -7.26
C ARG A 39 7.41 14.89 -7.15
N THR A 40 6.47 15.44 -7.92
CA THR A 40 6.19 16.88 -7.96
C THR A 40 4.96 17.20 -7.13
N LEU A 41 4.94 18.37 -6.47
CA LEU A 41 3.77 18.79 -5.68
C LEU A 41 2.50 18.84 -6.55
N ASN A 42 2.59 19.47 -7.73
CA ASN A 42 1.46 19.61 -8.64
C ASN A 42 0.99 18.25 -9.19
N GLY A 43 1.93 17.37 -9.57
CA GLY A 43 1.58 16.03 -10.06
C GLY A 43 0.96 15.15 -8.98
N ASN A 44 1.42 15.25 -7.73
CA ASN A 44 0.80 14.55 -6.61
C ASN A 44 -0.62 15.05 -6.31
N VAL A 45 -0.86 16.36 -6.39
CA VAL A 45 -2.21 16.93 -6.26
C VAL A 45 -3.13 16.39 -7.37
N ILE A 46 -2.66 16.37 -8.62
CA ILE A 46 -3.44 15.82 -9.75
C ILE A 46 -3.72 14.33 -9.50
N LEU A 47 -2.73 13.55 -9.07
CA LEU A 47 -2.88 12.12 -8.82
C LEU A 47 -3.89 11.82 -7.71
N PHE A 48 -3.99 12.69 -6.71
CA PHE A 48 -5.01 12.60 -5.65
C PHE A 48 -6.40 13.03 -6.11
N LEU A 49 -6.49 14.03 -6.99
CA LEU A 49 -7.77 14.49 -7.53
C LEU A 49 -8.44 13.44 -8.42
N ILE A 50 -7.69 12.63 -9.16
CA ILE A 50 -8.23 11.58 -10.03
C ILE A 50 -9.20 10.64 -9.28
N PRO A 51 -8.79 9.93 -8.20
CA PRO A 51 -9.71 9.06 -7.46
C PRO A 51 -10.84 9.84 -6.77
N MET A 52 -10.59 11.08 -6.31
CA MET A 52 -11.63 11.92 -5.70
C MET A 52 -12.77 12.20 -6.69
N PHE A 53 -12.44 12.67 -7.89
CA PHE A 53 -13.42 12.96 -8.93
C PHE A 53 -14.12 11.70 -9.43
N LEU A 54 -13.39 10.59 -9.56
CA LEU A 54 -13.95 9.32 -9.99
C LEU A 54 -15.01 8.82 -8.98
N ILE A 55 -14.69 8.80 -7.68
CA ILE A 55 -15.64 8.41 -6.65
C ILE A 55 -16.86 9.35 -6.64
N ALA A 56 -16.65 10.67 -6.73
CA ALA A 56 -17.73 11.64 -6.76
C ALA A 56 -18.66 11.44 -7.97
N LEU A 57 -18.10 11.19 -9.16
CA LEU A 57 -18.86 10.91 -10.37
C LEU A 57 -19.71 9.65 -10.21
N VAL A 58 -19.14 8.59 -9.63
CA VAL A 58 -19.87 7.32 -9.47
C VAL A 58 -21.01 7.45 -8.46
N ILE A 59 -20.82 8.19 -7.36
CA ILE A 59 -21.91 8.50 -6.41
C ILE A 59 -23.03 9.26 -7.13
N LEU A 60 -22.68 10.27 -7.93
CA LEU A 60 -23.65 11.06 -8.69
C LEU A 60 -24.47 10.17 -9.64
N LEU A 61 -23.80 9.37 -10.46
CA LEU A 61 -24.46 8.50 -11.45
C LEU A 61 -25.36 7.44 -10.79
N ASN A 62 -24.96 6.91 -9.64
CA ASN A 62 -25.74 5.89 -8.95
C ASN A 62 -27.00 6.46 -8.27
N ASN A 63 -26.97 7.73 -7.82
CA ASN A 63 -28.02 8.30 -6.98
C ASN A 63 -28.89 9.37 -7.68
N ILE A 64 -28.60 9.69 -8.95
CA ILE A 64 -29.35 10.71 -9.72
C ILE A 64 -30.79 10.28 -10.00
N GLY A 65 -31.04 8.98 -10.22
CA GLY A 65 -32.39 8.46 -10.49
C GLY A 65 -33.32 8.50 -9.28
N ASP A 66 -32.75 8.35 -8.08
CA ASP A 66 -33.48 8.30 -6.82
C ASP A 66 -33.48 9.65 -6.07
N ASN A 67 -33.12 10.75 -6.76
CA ASN A 67 -33.04 12.10 -6.19
C ASN A 67 -32.23 12.16 -4.88
N PHE A 68 -31.13 11.40 -4.78
CA PHE A 68 -30.32 11.30 -3.56
C PHE A 68 -31.10 10.85 -2.32
N ALA A 69 -32.03 9.91 -2.47
CA ALA A 69 -32.86 9.36 -1.38
C ALA A 69 -32.06 8.89 -0.15
N PHE A 70 -30.80 8.50 -0.31
CA PHE A 70 -29.91 8.12 0.79
C PHE A 70 -29.66 9.27 1.80
N LEU A 71 -29.81 10.54 1.41
CA LEU A 71 -29.66 11.70 2.31
C LEU A 71 -30.83 11.83 3.28
N THR A 72 -32.01 11.37 2.88
CA THR A 72 -33.25 11.48 3.65
C THR A 72 -33.65 10.17 4.35
N ALA A 73 -33.13 9.03 3.89
CA ALA A 73 -33.41 7.73 4.45
C ALA A 73 -32.88 7.58 5.88
N LYS A 74 -33.74 7.14 6.81
CA LYS A 74 -33.37 6.70 8.16
C LYS A 74 -33.70 5.22 8.31
N PRO A 75 -32.80 4.38 8.87
CA PRO A 75 -31.45 4.68 9.35
C PRO A 75 -30.46 4.97 8.19
N ILE A 76 -29.37 5.68 8.49
CA ILE A 76 -28.32 5.97 7.51
C ILE A 76 -27.58 4.67 7.19
N VAL A 77 -27.79 4.13 5.99
CA VAL A 77 -27.12 2.93 5.50
C VAL A 77 -26.20 3.33 4.34
N TYR A 78 -24.88 3.27 4.57
CA TYR A 78 -23.89 3.67 3.57
C TYR A 78 -23.95 2.85 2.27
N ALA A 79 -24.45 1.61 2.32
CA ALA A 79 -24.65 0.80 1.13
C ALA A 79 -25.67 1.41 0.14
N ASN A 80 -26.57 2.27 0.61
CA ASN A 80 -27.52 3.01 -0.25
C ASN A 80 -26.85 4.18 -0.97
N MET A 81 -25.74 4.71 -0.44
CA MET A 81 -24.96 5.77 -1.10
C MET A 81 -23.99 5.18 -2.12
N LEU A 82 -23.31 4.09 -1.75
CA LEU A 82 -22.31 3.43 -2.57
C LEU A 82 -22.36 1.91 -2.31
N PRO A 83 -23.00 1.11 -3.18
CA PRO A 83 -23.12 -0.32 -2.95
C PRO A 83 -21.76 -1.01 -3.01
N VAL A 84 -21.57 -2.05 -2.19
CA VAL A 84 -20.28 -2.75 -2.03
C VAL A 84 -19.74 -3.27 -3.37
N SER A 85 -20.60 -3.81 -4.24
CA SER A 85 -20.19 -4.30 -5.56
C SER A 85 -19.58 -3.22 -6.45
N LEU A 86 -20.04 -1.97 -6.30
CA LEU A 86 -19.53 -0.84 -7.07
C LEU A 86 -18.20 -0.35 -6.48
N ILE A 87 -18.01 -0.43 -5.17
CA ILE A 87 -16.72 -0.21 -4.51
C ILE A 87 -15.71 -1.23 -5.04
N ASP A 88 -16.08 -2.52 -5.06
CA ASP A 88 -15.21 -3.57 -5.57
C ASP A 88 -14.85 -3.35 -7.05
N LEU A 89 -15.81 -2.95 -7.88
CA LEU A 89 -15.57 -2.62 -9.28
C LEU A 89 -14.55 -1.48 -9.46
N LEU A 90 -14.51 -0.51 -8.54
CA LEU A 90 -13.58 0.61 -8.61
C LEU A 90 -12.19 0.26 -8.06
N PHE A 91 -12.16 -0.33 -6.86
CA PHE A 91 -10.91 -0.53 -6.11
C PHE A 91 -10.18 -1.81 -6.50
N LEU A 92 -10.87 -2.86 -6.96
CA LEU A 92 -10.24 -4.13 -7.32
C LEU A 92 -9.37 -4.01 -8.58
N PRO A 93 -9.79 -3.35 -9.68
CA PRO A 93 -8.91 -3.09 -10.81
C PRO A 93 -7.70 -2.22 -10.43
N ALA A 94 -7.90 -1.21 -9.56
CA ALA A 94 -6.82 -0.37 -9.06
C ALA A 94 -5.80 -1.19 -8.24
N ALA A 95 -6.27 -2.11 -7.39
CA ALA A 95 -5.43 -3.01 -6.63
C ALA A 95 -4.67 -3.98 -7.54
N LEU A 96 -5.32 -4.58 -8.54
CA LEU A 96 -4.68 -5.43 -9.54
C LEU A 96 -3.62 -4.65 -10.33
N PHE A 97 -3.91 -3.41 -10.72
CA PHE A 97 -2.95 -2.54 -11.39
C PHE A 97 -1.74 -2.24 -10.49
N ALA A 98 -1.95 -1.99 -9.19
CA ALA A 98 -0.86 -1.79 -8.24
C ALA A 98 0.02 -3.04 -8.09
N ILE A 99 -0.59 -4.23 -7.97
CA ILE A 99 0.13 -5.51 -7.90
C ILE A 99 0.93 -5.75 -9.19
N PHE A 100 0.32 -5.52 -10.35
CA PHE A 100 0.97 -5.65 -11.64
C PHE A 100 2.20 -4.73 -11.76
N ASN A 101 2.06 -3.46 -11.37
CA ASN A 101 3.18 -2.51 -11.41
C ASN A 101 4.28 -2.87 -10.42
N ALA A 102 3.93 -3.34 -9.22
CA ALA A 102 4.90 -3.82 -8.24
C ALA A 102 5.69 -5.03 -8.76
N TYR A 103 4.99 -6.00 -9.37
CA TYR A 103 5.62 -7.15 -10.01
C TYR A 103 6.57 -6.70 -11.13
N LYS A 104 6.09 -5.88 -12.07
CA LYS A 104 6.89 -5.40 -13.20
C LYS A 104 8.13 -4.61 -12.74
N ALA A 105 7.97 -3.73 -11.75
CA ALA A 105 9.08 -2.95 -11.20
C ALA A 105 10.14 -3.85 -10.56
N MET A 106 9.72 -4.83 -9.76
CA MET A 106 10.63 -5.79 -9.12
C MET A 106 11.33 -6.68 -10.16
N SER A 107 10.60 -7.21 -11.14
CA SER A 107 11.18 -8.02 -12.22
C SER A 107 12.21 -7.25 -13.03
N ASN A 108 11.92 -5.99 -13.39
CA ASN A 108 12.87 -5.14 -14.10
C ASN A 108 14.10 -4.82 -13.24
N PHE A 109 13.90 -4.55 -11.94
CA PHE A 109 15.00 -4.29 -11.01
C PHE A 109 15.94 -5.49 -10.87
N ILE A 110 15.39 -6.70 -10.66
CA ILE A 110 16.17 -7.93 -10.55
C ILE A 110 16.91 -8.22 -11.87
N LYS A 111 16.25 -7.99 -13.02
CA LYS A 111 16.89 -8.15 -14.32
C LYS A 111 18.08 -7.19 -14.49
N GLY A 112 17.90 -5.91 -14.18
CA GLY A 112 18.98 -4.92 -14.22
C GLY A 112 20.13 -5.25 -13.25
N LEU A 113 19.81 -5.80 -12.09
CA LEU A 113 20.81 -6.25 -11.12
C LEU A 113 21.63 -7.43 -11.67
N LYS A 114 20.99 -8.43 -12.29
CA LYS A 114 21.69 -9.58 -12.90
C LYS A 114 22.57 -9.18 -14.09
N GLU A 115 22.17 -8.17 -14.85
CA GLU A 115 22.94 -7.65 -15.99
C GLU A 115 24.20 -6.91 -15.51
N GLN A 116 24.12 -6.14 -14.43
CA GLN A 116 25.26 -5.38 -13.89
C GLN A 116 26.15 -6.19 -12.95
N TYR A 117 25.57 -7.16 -12.23
CA TYR A 117 26.24 -8.00 -11.25
C TYR A 117 25.81 -9.46 -11.49
N PRO A 118 26.54 -10.21 -12.34
CA PRO A 118 26.20 -11.60 -12.61
C PRO A 118 26.30 -12.42 -11.31
N PRO A 119 25.43 -13.44 -11.13
CA PRO A 119 25.44 -14.27 -9.93
C PRO A 119 26.82 -14.90 -9.71
N GLN A 120 27.35 -14.76 -8.48
CA GLN A 120 28.57 -15.43 -8.06
C GLN A 120 28.22 -16.83 -7.54
N GLU A 121 29.09 -17.83 -7.76
CA GLU A 121 28.86 -19.22 -7.32
C GLU A 121 28.76 -19.35 -5.80
N ASP A 122 29.38 -18.43 -5.06
CA ASP A 122 29.43 -18.40 -3.58
C ASP A 122 28.26 -17.60 -2.96
N GLY A 123 27.34 -17.09 -3.78
CA GLY A 123 26.23 -16.25 -3.34
C GLY A 123 25.10 -17.03 -2.68
N GLU A 124 24.44 -16.42 -1.68
CA GLU A 124 23.20 -16.98 -1.14
C GLU A 124 22.14 -17.11 -2.23
N SER A 125 21.36 -18.19 -2.19
CA SER A 125 20.20 -18.33 -3.08
C SER A 125 19.23 -17.17 -2.89
N PHE A 126 18.64 -16.69 -3.99
CA PHE A 126 17.72 -15.55 -3.98
C PHE A 126 16.58 -15.69 -2.96
N LEU A 127 16.04 -16.90 -2.79
CA LEU A 127 14.98 -17.19 -1.82
C LEU A 127 15.46 -17.08 -0.36
N MET A 128 16.70 -17.50 -0.08
CA MET A 128 17.28 -17.38 1.26
C MET A 128 17.53 -15.92 1.62
N ALA A 129 18.05 -15.13 0.67
CA ALA A 129 18.25 -13.69 0.83
C ALA A 129 16.91 -12.95 1.07
N ILE A 130 15.84 -13.30 0.34
CA ILE A 130 14.50 -12.76 0.57
C ILE A 130 14.01 -13.10 1.98
N LYS A 131 14.14 -14.36 2.39
CA LYS A 131 13.67 -14.81 3.72
C LYS A 131 14.42 -14.09 4.84
N GLY A 132 15.74 -13.94 4.72
CA GLY A 132 16.56 -13.16 5.65
C GLY A 132 16.10 -11.70 5.72
N THR A 133 15.93 -11.08 4.57
CA THR A 133 15.45 -9.69 4.46
C THR A 133 14.09 -9.50 5.12
N ILE A 134 13.12 -10.40 4.86
CA ILE A 134 11.78 -10.33 5.47
C ILE A 134 11.89 -10.43 7.00
N LYS A 135 12.70 -11.36 7.52
CA LYS A 135 12.91 -11.52 8.96
C LYS A 135 13.51 -10.26 9.59
N ASP A 136 14.50 -9.66 8.94
CA ASP A 136 15.17 -8.45 9.43
C ASP A 136 14.25 -7.23 9.41
N VAL A 137 13.43 -7.09 8.35
CA VAL A 137 12.42 -6.03 8.21
C VAL A 137 11.35 -6.19 9.29
N LEU A 138 10.77 -7.39 9.45
CA LEU A 138 9.71 -7.62 10.44
C LEU A 138 10.21 -7.39 11.88
N SER A 139 11.44 -7.82 12.18
CA SER A 139 12.02 -7.67 13.51
C SER A 139 12.65 -6.29 13.77
N HIS A 140 12.73 -5.43 12.74
CA HIS A 140 13.32 -4.09 12.77
C HIS A 140 14.72 -4.08 13.42
N VAL A 141 15.55 -5.08 13.13
CA VAL A 141 16.87 -5.26 13.78
C VAL A 141 17.79 -4.08 13.51
N GLU A 142 17.83 -3.56 12.29
CA GLU A 142 18.65 -2.40 11.93
C GLU A 142 18.24 -1.12 12.67
N PHE A 143 16.94 -0.91 12.89
CA PHE A 143 16.46 0.24 13.66
C PHE A 143 16.82 0.15 15.15
N LYS A 144 17.00 -1.07 15.69
CA LYS A 144 17.48 -1.26 17.07
C LYS A 144 18.94 -0.89 17.24
N LYS A 145 19.76 -0.98 16.18
CA LYS A 145 21.18 -0.58 16.18
C LYS A 145 21.37 0.94 16.25
N CYS A 146 20.34 1.73 15.94
CA CYS A 146 20.40 3.20 16.00
C CYS A 146 20.19 3.73 17.43
N SER A 147 21.25 4.25 18.06
CA SER A 147 21.21 4.78 19.43
C SER A 147 20.59 6.18 19.56
N THR A 148 20.65 7.00 18.51
CA THR A 148 20.26 8.42 18.58
C THR A 148 18.75 8.68 18.61
N ASN A 149 17.93 7.72 18.18
CA ASN A 149 16.47 7.89 18.12
C ASN A 149 15.75 6.57 18.37
N LYS A 150 16.07 5.92 19.50
CA LYS A 150 15.53 4.60 19.88
C LYS A 150 14.00 4.57 19.91
N ARG A 151 13.35 5.68 20.30
CA ARG A 151 11.88 5.82 20.33
C ARG A 151 11.23 5.69 18.94
N ARG A 152 11.90 6.13 17.87
CA ARG A 152 11.42 6.02 16.49
C ARG A 152 11.27 4.57 16.01
N SER A 153 12.08 3.66 16.55
CA SER A 153 12.00 2.22 16.22
C SER A 153 10.68 1.60 16.66
N ILE A 154 10.08 2.10 17.75
CA ILE A 154 8.79 1.62 18.26
C ILE A 154 7.67 2.14 17.36
N SER A 155 7.68 3.44 17.01
CA SER A 155 6.67 4.04 16.13
C SER A 155 6.63 3.39 14.75
N HIS A 156 7.78 3.09 14.12
CA HIS A 156 7.79 2.38 12.84
C HIS A 156 7.29 0.94 12.95
N LYS A 157 7.63 0.21 14.03
CA LYS A 157 7.11 -1.14 14.26
C LYS A 157 5.59 -1.15 14.40
N LEU A 158 5.04 -0.26 15.22
CA LEU A 158 3.59 -0.12 15.40
C LEU A 158 2.90 0.19 14.07
N MET A 159 3.42 1.15 13.30
CA MET A 159 2.88 1.50 11.99
C MET A 159 2.90 0.32 11.01
N MET A 160 4.00 -0.44 10.95
CA MET A 160 4.09 -1.63 10.08
C MET A 160 3.07 -2.69 10.47
N TYR A 161 2.95 -3.02 11.77
CA TYR A 161 1.99 -4.04 12.22
C TYR A 161 0.54 -3.59 12.03
N GLY A 162 0.23 -2.29 12.18
CA GLY A 162 -1.09 -1.74 11.84
C GLY A 162 -1.44 -1.92 10.36
N PHE A 163 -0.51 -1.62 9.44
CA PHE A 163 -0.73 -1.88 8.01
C PHE A 163 -0.91 -3.38 7.69
N ILE A 164 -0.19 -4.26 8.37
CA ILE A 164 -0.36 -5.72 8.23
C ILE A 164 -1.75 -6.14 8.72
N GLY A 165 -2.22 -5.61 9.87
CA GLY A 165 -3.57 -5.84 10.38
C GLY A 165 -4.64 -5.39 9.39
N LEU A 166 -4.56 -4.14 8.92
CA LEU A 166 -5.46 -3.60 7.89
C LEU A 166 -5.48 -4.44 6.60
N PHE A 167 -4.32 -4.94 6.16
CA PHE A 167 -4.24 -5.82 5.01
C PHE A 167 -4.96 -7.15 5.25
N ILE A 168 -4.71 -7.81 6.38
CA ILE A 168 -5.34 -9.08 6.74
C ILE A 168 -6.86 -8.91 6.84
N THR A 169 -7.32 -7.85 7.50
CA THR A 169 -8.76 -7.61 7.71
C THR A 169 -9.49 -7.35 6.41
N THR A 170 -8.94 -6.49 5.55
CA THR A 170 -9.53 -6.18 4.24
C THR A 170 -9.65 -7.44 3.37
N ASN A 171 -8.60 -8.25 3.29
CA ASN A 171 -8.64 -9.52 2.55
C ASN A 171 -9.60 -10.54 3.19
N SER A 172 -9.66 -10.59 4.52
CA SER A 172 -10.59 -11.48 5.23
C SER A 172 -12.04 -11.11 4.96
N VAL A 173 -12.39 -9.82 4.96
CA VAL A 173 -13.72 -9.33 4.59
C VAL A 173 -14.01 -9.64 3.13
N PHE A 174 -13.05 -9.42 2.24
CA PHE A 174 -13.21 -9.73 0.81
C PHE A 174 -13.47 -11.22 0.57
N VAL A 175 -12.74 -12.12 1.22
CA VAL A 175 -12.96 -13.57 1.12
C VAL A 175 -14.30 -13.96 1.75
N LEU A 176 -14.62 -13.43 2.93
CA LEU A 176 -15.87 -13.73 3.63
C LEU A 176 -17.09 -13.25 2.83
N ILE A 177 -17.10 -12.01 2.36
CA ILE A 177 -18.23 -11.44 1.61
C ILE A 177 -18.24 -11.99 0.18
N GLY A 178 -17.09 -12.09 -0.48
CA GLY A 178 -16.96 -12.54 -1.87
C GLY A 178 -17.27 -14.02 -2.06
N CYS A 179 -16.74 -14.92 -1.22
CA CYS A 179 -17.05 -16.35 -1.31
C CYS A 179 -18.45 -16.69 -0.79
N THR A 180 -18.95 -15.99 0.25
CA THR A 180 -20.27 -16.30 0.83
C THR A 180 -21.43 -15.72 0.00
N ASN A 181 -21.27 -14.60 -0.72
CA ASN A 181 -22.30 -14.11 -1.65
C ASN A 181 -22.44 -14.97 -2.92
N LEU A 182 -21.38 -15.67 -3.34
CA LEU A 182 -21.44 -16.58 -4.50
C LEU A 182 -22.11 -17.93 -4.17
N VAL A 183 -22.02 -18.39 -2.92
CA VAL A 183 -22.46 -19.75 -2.52
C VAL A 183 -23.75 -19.77 -1.69
N LEU A 184 -24.06 -18.73 -0.91
CA LEU A 184 -25.08 -18.86 0.15
C LEU A 184 -26.06 -17.71 0.35
N MET A 185 -26.04 -16.63 -0.47
CA MET A 185 -27.03 -15.52 -0.40
C MET A 185 -27.35 -15.08 1.05
N LEU A 186 -26.36 -15.12 1.98
CA LEU A 186 -26.58 -14.89 3.41
C LEU A 186 -25.61 -13.87 4.00
N LYS A 187 -26.21 -12.70 4.27
CA LYS A 187 -26.11 -11.82 5.44
C LYS A 187 -25.02 -10.72 5.49
N THR A 188 -25.47 -9.56 4.99
CA THR A 188 -25.40 -8.20 5.55
C THR A 188 -24.30 -7.89 6.58
N THR A 189 -23.33 -7.09 6.15
CA THR A 189 -22.67 -6.11 7.02
C THR A 189 -23.75 -5.22 7.67
N PRO A 190 -23.67 -4.87 8.97
CA PRO A 190 -22.47 -4.76 9.80
C PRO A 190 -22.12 -6.00 10.65
N LEU A 191 -20.82 -6.33 10.71
CA LEU A 191 -20.25 -7.36 11.59
C LEU A 191 -20.29 -6.92 13.07
N PRO A 192 -20.49 -7.86 14.03
CA PRO A 192 -20.47 -7.56 15.46
C PRO A 192 -19.09 -7.05 15.91
N PHE A 193 -19.06 -6.21 16.95
CA PHE A 193 -17.84 -5.53 17.41
C PHE A 193 -16.71 -6.50 17.75
N PHE A 194 -17.02 -7.61 18.43
CA PHE A 194 -16.05 -8.64 18.81
C PHE A 194 -15.72 -9.65 17.71
N HIS A 195 -16.14 -9.41 16.47
CA HIS A 195 -15.73 -10.27 15.36
C HIS A 195 -14.21 -10.15 15.15
N PRO A 196 -13.45 -11.26 15.01
CA PRO A 196 -12.00 -11.21 14.91
C PRO A 196 -11.50 -10.28 13.80
N VAL A 197 -12.22 -10.23 12.67
CA VAL A 197 -11.92 -9.34 11.55
C VAL A 197 -12.07 -7.85 11.87
N LYS A 198 -12.91 -7.46 12.83
CA LYS A 198 -12.98 -6.06 13.29
C LYS A 198 -11.83 -5.72 14.23
N ILE A 199 -11.53 -6.63 15.16
CA ILE A 199 -10.47 -6.44 16.15
C ILE A 199 -9.11 -6.23 15.47
N PHE A 200 -8.79 -7.00 14.44
CA PHE A 200 -7.53 -6.81 13.68
C PHE A 200 -7.49 -5.50 12.86
N GLY A 201 -8.63 -4.89 12.56
CA GLY A 201 -8.72 -3.66 11.74
C GLY A 201 -8.70 -2.39 12.60
N GLU A 202 -8.96 -2.52 13.90
CA GLU A 202 -8.93 -1.45 14.89
C GLU A 202 -7.59 -1.37 15.66
N MET A 203 -6.60 -2.22 15.32
CA MET A 203 -5.22 -2.19 15.83
C MET A 203 -4.32 -1.24 15.03
#